data_AF-A0A7Y2ET44-F1
#
_entry.id   AF-A0A7Y2ET44-F1
#
_cell.length_a   1.000
_cell.length_b   1.000
_cell.length_c   1.000
_cell.angle_alpha   90.00
_cell.angle_beta   90.00
_cell.angle_gamma   90.00
#
_symmetry.space_group_name_H-M   'P 1'
#
loop_
_entity.id
_entity.type
_entity.pdbx_description
1 polymer ?
#
loop_
_entity_poly.entity_id
_entity_poly.type
_entity_poly.pdbx_seq_one_letter_code
_entity_poly.pdbx_strand_id
1 'polypeptide(L)'
;MRNRFSDWPRTLAVLLLLFTTSFALVTEVQSQDLPLLSGEIKTKIDNDGIDAAKEFFDDIFPDKLGMYKFDNQAFGTLASDYMQAGNMDAGLAVSEMYTALLTVTIRDLIPPDVAKMLAEEEEKEKARKQQRAQEAALAKEAEKKDYEEMMGPTRDDLHRFVGQYGDPGNEDTTRRLWVSQTCEGRLVVGAMMGDAAPWYLTSAGDSKFTVDNDWQQLTVRFENNSSGKAIGIIHSLNFLPSELQRVDDLPPGRSDCMETGR
;
A
#
# COMPACT_ATOMS: atom_id res chain seq x y z
N MET A 1 -3.32 -69.96 9.83
CA MET A 1 -3.74 -71.26 9.23
C MET A 1 -4.28 -71.01 7.83
N ARG A 2 -3.75 -71.74 6.85
CA ARG A 2 -4.33 -72.15 5.53
C ARG A 2 -4.74 -71.03 4.54
N ASN A 3 -4.04 -70.74 3.45
CA ASN A 3 -3.69 -71.47 2.20
C ASN A 3 -4.83 -71.74 1.19
N ARG A 4 -4.51 -71.45 -0.10
CA ARG A 4 -5.11 -71.81 -1.43
C ARG A 4 -6.20 -70.86 -1.93
N PHE A 5 -6.28 -70.46 -3.21
CA PHE A 5 -6.07 -71.11 -4.52
C PHE A 5 -5.62 -70.04 -5.55
N SER A 6 -4.66 -70.24 -6.47
CA SER A 6 -4.60 -71.15 -7.63
C SER A 6 -5.75 -70.95 -8.63
N ASP A 7 -5.50 -70.29 -9.76
CA ASP A 7 -5.60 -70.89 -11.11
C ASP A 7 -5.67 -69.84 -12.24
N TRP A 8 -4.75 -70.01 -13.18
CA TRP A 8 -4.80 -69.51 -14.57
C TRP A 8 -5.77 -70.37 -15.39
N PRO A 9 -6.31 -69.84 -16.51
CA PRO A 9 -5.80 -70.27 -17.82
C PRO A 9 -5.68 -69.09 -18.81
N ARG A 10 -4.64 -69.03 -19.68
CA ARG A 10 -4.66 -69.48 -21.10
C ARG A 10 -6.04 -69.26 -21.74
N THR A 11 -6.26 -68.47 -22.79
CA THR A 11 -5.72 -68.61 -24.16
C THR A 11 -6.42 -67.53 -25.01
N LEU A 12 -5.72 -66.77 -25.84
CA LEU A 12 -6.00 -66.68 -27.29
C LEU A 12 -4.96 -65.76 -27.95
N ALA A 13 -4.11 -66.41 -28.74
CA ALA A 13 -3.33 -65.79 -29.79
C ALA A 13 -4.21 -65.62 -31.02
N VAL A 14 -4.19 -64.45 -31.67
CA VAL A 14 -4.57 -64.29 -33.09
C VAL A 14 -3.67 -63.21 -33.70
N LEU A 15 -2.80 -63.67 -34.61
CA LEU A 15 -2.37 -63.11 -35.91
C LEU A 15 -2.19 -61.58 -36.03
N LEU A 16 -1.12 -61.04 -36.62
CA LEU A 16 -0.54 -61.41 -37.91
C LEU A 16 0.82 -60.69 -38.08
N LEU A 17 1.83 -61.45 -38.49
CA LEU A 17 3.13 -60.97 -38.96
C LEU A 17 3.10 -60.85 -40.50
N LEU A 18 3.75 -59.79 -41.01
CA LEU A 18 4.45 -59.71 -42.29
C LEU A 18 3.63 -59.58 -43.59
N PHE A 19 3.57 -58.34 -44.09
CA PHE A 19 3.85 -58.08 -45.50
C PHE A 19 5.01 -57.09 -45.62
N THR A 20 6.13 -57.59 -46.12
CA THR A 20 7.24 -56.81 -46.65
C THR A 20 6.90 -56.38 -48.07
N THR A 21 6.78 -55.08 -48.32
CA THR A 21 7.03 -54.50 -49.64
C THR A 21 7.64 -53.13 -49.48
N SER A 22 8.89 -53.03 -49.93
CA SER A 22 9.61 -51.78 -50.14
C SER A 22 8.78 -50.85 -51.03
N PHE A 23 8.42 -49.68 -50.50
CA PHE A 23 8.29 -48.49 -51.32
C PHE A 23 9.00 -47.36 -50.60
N ALA A 24 10.15 -46.99 -51.16
CA ALA A 24 10.75 -45.70 -50.92
C ALA A 24 9.74 -44.64 -51.33
N LEU A 25 9.18 -43.96 -50.34
CA LEU A 25 8.84 -42.55 -50.41
C LEU A 25 9.26 -41.99 -49.07
N VAL A 26 10.57 -41.75 -48.97
CA VAL A 26 11.09 -40.68 -48.12
C VAL A 26 10.51 -39.40 -48.72
N THR A 27 9.31 -39.02 -48.30
CA THR A 27 8.99 -37.61 -48.19
C THR A 27 9.74 -37.12 -46.98
N GLU A 28 10.98 -36.71 -47.24
CA GLU A 28 11.69 -35.71 -46.45
C GLU A 28 10.80 -34.47 -46.45
N VAL A 29 9.87 -34.42 -45.50
CA VAL A 29 9.20 -33.17 -45.15
C VAL A 29 10.28 -32.32 -44.53
N GLN A 30 10.82 -31.40 -45.33
CA GLN A 30 11.71 -30.33 -44.88
C GLN A 30 11.17 -29.77 -43.57
N SER A 31 11.89 -30.02 -42.48
CA SER A 31 11.77 -29.21 -41.28
C SER A 31 12.04 -27.76 -41.70
N GLN A 32 11.05 -26.89 -41.56
CA GLN A 32 11.18 -25.49 -41.93
C GLN A 32 12.31 -24.83 -41.13
N ASP A 33 13.37 -24.38 -41.81
CA ASP A 33 14.45 -23.54 -41.28
C ASP A 33 13.92 -22.12 -40.98
N LEU A 34 13.08 -21.96 -39.95
CA LEU A 34 12.66 -20.64 -39.50
C LEU A 34 13.82 -19.94 -38.79
N PRO A 35 14.07 -18.64 -39.08
CA PRO A 35 15.12 -17.88 -38.41
C PRO A 35 14.84 -17.76 -36.91
N LEU A 36 15.91 -17.76 -36.11
CA LEU A 36 15.82 -17.59 -34.67
C LEU A 36 15.52 -16.12 -34.36
N LEU A 37 14.43 -15.85 -33.63
CA LEU A 37 14.00 -14.48 -33.39
C LEU A 37 15.06 -13.66 -32.63
N SER A 38 15.75 -14.26 -31.65
CA SER A 38 16.84 -13.58 -30.94
C SER A 38 18.01 -13.22 -31.87
N GLY A 39 18.26 -14.01 -32.93
CA GLY A 39 19.27 -13.71 -33.94
C GLY A 39 18.91 -12.49 -34.79
N GLU A 40 17.63 -12.37 -35.16
CA GLU A 40 17.12 -11.21 -35.92
C GLU A 40 17.14 -9.93 -35.06
N ILE A 41 16.69 -10.03 -33.79
CA ILE A 41 16.76 -8.92 -32.84
C ILE A 41 18.21 -8.48 -32.61
N LYS A 42 19.14 -9.43 -32.45
CA LYS A 42 20.57 -9.11 -32.34
C LYS A 42 21.05 -8.36 -33.58
N THR A 43 20.76 -8.88 -34.77
CA THR A 43 21.17 -8.28 -36.04
C THR A 43 20.63 -6.85 -36.19
N LYS A 44 19.39 -6.61 -35.77
CA LYS A 44 18.78 -5.28 -35.79
C LYS A 44 19.44 -4.32 -34.82
N ILE A 45 19.70 -4.75 -33.59
CA ILE A 45 20.41 -3.91 -32.60
C ILE A 45 21.83 -3.57 -33.08
N ASP A 46 22.58 -4.56 -33.58
CA ASP A 46 23.97 -4.38 -34.00
C ASP A 46 24.12 -3.45 -35.21
N ASN A 47 23.20 -3.53 -36.19
CA ASN A 47 23.31 -2.80 -37.46
C ASN A 47 22.52 -1.49 -37.46
N ASP A 48 21.32 -1.51 -36.90
CA ASP A 48 20.31 -0.45 -37.07
C ASP A 48 19.97 0.26 -35.75
N GLY A 49 20.39 -0.28 -34.60
CA GLY A 49 20.16 0.28 -33.27
C GLY A 49 18.91 -0.24 -32.55
N ILE A 50 18.76 0.14 -31.27
CA ILE A 50 17.72 -0.37 -30.37
C ILE A 50 16.32 -0.02 -30.87
N ASP A 51 16.10 1.21 -31.36
CA ASP A 51 14.79 1.66 -31.80
C ASP A 51 14.30 0.87 -33.03
N ALA A 52 15.19 0.57 -33.97
CA ALA A 52 14.88 -0.25 -35.14
C ALA A 52 14.55 -1.71 -34.75
N ALA A 53 15.21 -2.24 -33.71
CA ALA A 53 14.88 -3.56 -33.18
C ALA A 53 13.51 -3.59 -32.47
N LYS A 54 13.15 -2.50 -31.76
CA LYS A 54 11.83 -2.33 -31.15
C LYS A 54 10.73 -2.24 -32.21
N GLU A 55 10.92 -1.42 -33.24
CA GLU A 55 9.97 -1.32 -34.35
C GLU A 55 9.81 -2.65 -35.09
N PHE A 56 10.90 -3.37 -35.34
CA PHE A 56 10.84 -4.72 -35.91
C PHE A 56 10.07 -5.69 -35.00
N PHE A 57 10.33 -5.67 -33.69
CA PHE A 57 9.62 -6.51 -32.73
C PHE A 57 8.11 -6.20 -32.69
N ASP A 58 7.74 -4.92 -32.73
CA ASP A 58 6.35 -4.48 -32.74
C ASP A 58 5.62 -4.85 -34.04
N ASP A 59 6.30 -4.88 -35.20
CA ASP A 59 5.70 -5.31 -36.48
C ASP A 59 5.38 -6.83 -36.52
N ILE A 60 6.12 -7.62 -35.74
CA ILE A 60 5.94 -9.08 -35.72
C ILE A 60 5.11 -9.57 -34.53
N PHE A 61 5.05 -8.82 -33.43
CA PHE A 61 4.38 -9.23 -32.20
C PHE A 61 2.94 -8.68 -32.11
N PRO A 62 1.93 -9.50 -31.76
CA PRO A 62 1.98 -10.96 -31.58
C PRO A 62 1.73 -11.74 -32.89
N ASP A 63 1.25 -11.08 -33.94
CA ASP A 63 0.52 -11.73 -35.05
C ASP A 63 1.41 -12.53 -36.03
N LYS A 64 2.70 -12.19 -36.16
CA LYS A 64 3.64 -12.82 -37.10
C LYS A 64 4.72 -13.64 -36.38
N LEU A 65 4.58 -13.90 -35.08
CA LEU A 65 5.55 -14.69 -34.31
C LEU A 65 5.79 -16.09 -34.89
N GLY A 66 4.78 -16.69 -35.53
CA GLY A 66 4.89 -18.00 -36.19
C GLY A 66 5.87 -18.05 -37.38
N MET A 67 6.39 -16.90 -37.83
CA MET A 67 7.44 -16.82 -38.85
C MET A 67 8.86 -16.99 -38.28
N TYR A 68 9.00 -17.05 -36.95
CA TYR A 68 10.29 -17.13 -36.28
C TYR A 68 10.31 -18.26 -35.26
N LYS A 69 11.50 -18.82 -35.03
CA LYS A 69 11.74 -19.73 -33.93
C LYS A 69 11.98 -18.93 -32.65
N PHE A 70 11.15 -19.16 -31.63
CA PHE A 70 11.35 -18.61 -30.29
C PHE A 70 12.12 -19.60 -29.41
N ASP A 71 13.15 -19.10 -28.72
CA ASP A 71 13.98 -19.87 -27.79
C ASP A 71 14.25 -19.02 -26.54
N ASN A 72 13.71 -19.46 -25.40
CA ASN A 72 13.84 -18.79 -24.11
C ASN A 72 15.30 -18.61 -23.67
N GLN A 73 16.13 -19.64 -23.89
CA GLN A 73 17.53 -19.62 -23.47
C GLN A 73 18.33 -18.65 -24.34
N ALA A 74 18.04 -18.60 -25.64
CA ALA A 74 18.72 -17.69 -26.56
C ALA A 74 18.43 -16.22 -26.25
N PHE A 75 17.19 -15.87 -25.89
CA PHE A 75 16.83 -14.50 -25.47
C PHE A 75 17.48 -14.09 -24.15
N GLY A 76 17.45 -14.96 -23.14
CA GLY A 76 18.12 -14.70 -21.86
C GLY A 76 19.63 -14.53 -22.01
N THR A 77 20.26 -15.33 -22.88
CA THR A 77 21.69 -15.22 -23.20
C THR A 77 21.98 -13.89 -23.91
N LEU A 78 21.18 -13.52 -24.92
CA LEU A 78 21.37 -12.28 -25.67
C LEU A 78 21.30 -11.03 -24.78
N ALA A 79 20.31 -10.95 -23.88
CA ALA A 79 20.21 -9.85 -22.94
C ALA A 79 21.45 -9.78 -22.02
N SER A 80 21.86 -10.93 -21.48
CA SER A 80 23.06 -11.04 -20.65
C SER A 80 24.33 -10.62 -21.39
N ASP A 81 24.50 -11.02 -22.65
CA ASP A 81 25.66 -10.68 -23.47
C ASP A 81 25.79 -9.17 -23.67
N TYR A 82 24.68 -8.48 -23.96
CA TYR A 82 24.69 -7.01 -24.06
C TYR A 82 25.02 -6.33 -22.73
N MET A 83 24.44 -6.81 -21.62
CA MET A 83 24.74 -6.25 -20.29
C MET A 83 26.20 -6.47 -19.90
N GLN A 84 26.77 -7.65 -20.16
CA GLN A 84 28.18 -7.95 -19.89
C GLN A 84 29.15 -7.16 -20.77
N ALA A 85 28.74 -6.84 -22.01
CA ALA A 85 29.48 -5.96 -22.90
C ALA A 85 29.39 -4.46 -22.52
N GLY A 86 28.66 -4.12 -21.44
CA GLY A 86 28.46 -2.74 -20.99
C GLY A 86 27.35 -1.98 -21.74
N ASN A 87 26.62 -2.65 -22.64
CA ASN A 87 25.48 -2.09 -23.35
C ASN A 87 24.18 -2.40 -22.59
N MET A 88 24.00 -1.71 -21.47
CA MET A 88 22.87 -1.92 -20.56
C MET A 88 21.52 -1.63 -21.23
N ASP A 89 21.45 -0.62 -22.09
CA ASP A 89 20.22 -0.22 -22.76
C ASP A 89 19.74 -1.30 -23.74
N ALA A 90 20.65 -1.90 -24.52
CA ALA A 90 20.32 -3.03 -25.38
C ALA A 90 19.90 -4.26 -24.58
N GLY A 91 20.59 -4.54 -23.47
CA GLY A 91 20.24 -5.63 -22.56
C GLY A 91 18.84 -5.50 -21.96
N LEU A 92 18.47 -4.30 -21.53
CA LEU A 92 17.12 -4.01 -21.02
C LEU A 92 16.07 -4.10 -22.13
N ALA A 93 16.34 -3.55 -23.32
CA ALA A 93 15.41 -3.63 -24.45
C ALA A 93 15.11 -5.09 -24.84
N VAL A 94 16.12 -5.96 -24.91
CA VAL A 94 15.93 -7.39 -25.17
C VAL A 94 15.14 -8.06 -24.03
N SER A 95 15.36 -7.67 -22.77
CA SER A 95 14.62 -8.20 -21.61
C SER A 95 13.15 -7.80 -21.61
N GLU A 96 12.81 -6.58 -22.05
CA GLU A 96 11.44 -6.10 -22.23
C GLU A 96 10.71 -6.94 -23.28
N MET A 97 11.32 -7.12 -24.46
CA MET A 97 10.78 -7.96 -25.55
C MET A 97 10.59 -9.41 -25.10
N TYR A 98 11.56 -9.97 -24.37
CA TYR A 98 11.47 -11.32 -23.83
C TYR A 98 10.29 -11.47 -22.85
N THR A 99 10.07 -10.48 -21.99
CA THR A 99 8.93 -10.46 -21.06
C THR A 99 7.59 -10.43 -21.79
N ALA A 100 7.49 -9.65 -22.87
CA ALA A 100 6.30 -9.62 -23.73
C ALA A 100 6.04 -10.99 -24.39
N LEU A 101 7.08 -11.67 -24.90
CA LEU A 101 6.99 -13.01 -25.48
C LEU A 101 6.53 -14.07 -24.46
N LEU A 102 7.03 -14.01 -23.23
CA LEU A 102 6.58 -14.89 -22.14
C LEU A 102 5.10 -14.70 -21.82
N THR A 103 4.61 -13.46 -21.88
CA THR A 103 3.19 -13.15 -21.60
C THR A 103 2.24 -13.79 -22.63
N VAL A 104 2.62 -13.82 -23.91
CA VAL A 104 1.81 -14.44 -24.98
C VAL A 104 1.92 -15.96 -25.00
N THR A 105 3.13 -16.51 -24.82
CA THR A 105 3.32 -17.97 -24.75
C THR A 105 2.59 -18.59 -23.55
N ILE A 106 2.46 -17.86 -22.43
CA ILE A 106 1.62 -18.28 -21.31
C ILE A 106 0.13 -18.21 -21.66
N ARG A 107 -0.32 -17.21 -22.44
CA ARG A 107 -1.73 -17.02 -22.80
C ARG A 107 -2.29 -18.14 -23.69
N ASP A 108 -1.50 -18.66 -24.64
CA ASP A 108 -1.90 -19.76 -25.52
C ASP A 108 -1.77 -21.16 -24.87
N LEU A 109 -1.05 -21.25 -23.75
CA LEU A 109 -0.89 -22.49 -22.96
C LEU A 109 -1.92 -22.64 -21.85
N ILE A 110 -2.68 -21.59 -21.53
CA ILE A 110 -3.74 -21.63 -20.51
C ILE A 110 -5.03 -22.09 -21.18
N PRO A 111 -5.59 -23.26 -20.80
CA PRO A 111 -6.88 -23.70 -21.31
C PRO A 111 -7.96 -22.62 -21.08
N PRO A 112 -8.93 -22.44 -21.99
CA PRO A 112 -9.93 -21.38 -21.88
C PRO A 112 -10.72 -21.43 -20.57
N ASP A 113 -10.91 -22.62 -19.99
CA ASP A 113 -11.53 -22.80 -18.68
C ASP A 113 -10.70 -22.20 -17.54
N VAL A 114 -9.37 -22.29 -17.62
CA VAL A 114 -8.45 -21.70 -16.63
C VAL A 114 -8.37 -20.18 -16.81
N ALA A 115 -8.36 -19.68 -18.05
CA ALA A 115 -8.42 -18.25 -18.32
C ALA A 115 -9.69 -17.60 -17.77
N LYS A 116 -10.83 -18.29 -17.90
CA LYS A 116 -12.11 -17.85 -17.34
C LYS A 116 -12.07 -17.86 -15.81
N MET A 117 -11.52 -18.90 -15.17
CA MET A 117 -11.36 -18.95 -13.72
C MET A 117 -10.48 -17.80 -13.19
N LEU A 118 -9.38 -17.48 -13.88
CA LEU A 118 -8.50 -16.38 -13.50
C LEU A 118 -9.19 -15.02 -13.62
N ALA A 119 -9.97 -14.80 -14.68
CA ALA A 119 -10.75 -13.57 -14.83
C ALA A 119 -11.84 -13.45 -13.75
N GLU A 120 -12.53 -14.55 -13.43
CA GLU A 120 -13.51 -14.57 -12.34
C GLU A 120 -12.86 -14.34 -10.97
N GLU A 121 -11.65 -14.86 -10.74
CA GLU A 121 -10.89 -14.64 -9.51
C GLU A 121 -10.39 -13.19 -9.40
N GLU A 122 -9.94 -12.59 -10.50
CA GLU A 122 -9.54 -11.19 -10.54
C GLU A 122 -10.72 -10.26 -10.25
N GLU A 123 -11.89 -10.51 -10.84
CA GLU A 123 -13.11 -9.74 -10.58
C GLU A 123 -13.58 -9.90 -9.12
N LYS A 124 -13.51 -11.12 -8.56
CA LYS A 124 -13.80 -11.35 -7.14
C LYS A 124 -12.81 -10.62 -6.24
N GLU A 125 -11.54 -10.60 -6.59
CA GLU A 125 -10.52 -9.90 -5.80
C GLU A 125 -10.69 -8.38 -5.87
N LYS A 126 -11.04 -7.83 -7.03
CA LYS A 126 -11.42 -6.41 -7.18
C LYS A 126 -12.63 -6.08 -6.31
N ALA A 127 -13.69 -6.88 -6.37
CA ALA A 127 -14.87 -6.70 -5.55
C ALA A 127 -14.54 -6.78 -4.05
N ARG A 128 -13.69 -7.72 -3.63
CA ARG A 128 -13.25 -7.85 -2.24
C ARG A 128 -12.43 -6.65 -1.77
N LYS A 129 -11.54 -6.11 -2.62
CA LYS A 129 -10.78 -4.90 -2.32
C LYS A 129 -11.69 -3.68 -2.19
N GLN A 130 -12.66 -3.53 -3.08
CA GLN A 130 -13.66 -2.45 -3.00
C GLN A 130 -14.50 -2.55 -1.73
N GLN A 131 -14.97 -3.75 -1.38
CA GLN A 131 -15.71 -3.99 -0.16
C GLN A 131 -14.88 -3.62 1.08
N ARG A 132 -13.63 -4.08 1.17
CA ARG A 132 -12.73 -3.72 2.28
C ARG A 132 -12.49 -2.22 2.37
N ALA A 133 -12.34 -1.53 1.24
CA ALA A 133 -12.16 -0.08 1.22
C ALA A 133 -13.42 0.65 1.71
N GLN A 134 -14.61 0.17 1.33
CA GLN A 134 -15.89 0.71 1.81
C GLN A 134 -16.07 0.45 3.31
N GLU A 135 -15.81 -0.76 3.80
CA GLU A 135 -15.86 -1.11 5.22
C GLU A 135 -14.89 -0.26 6.04
N ALA A 136 -13.66 -0.05 5.55
CA ALA A 136 -12.68 0.82 6.20
C ALA A 136 -13.13 2.30 6.22
N ALA A 137 -13.75 2.79 5.14
CA ALA A 137 -14.29 4.15 5.10
C ALA A 137 -15.44 4.34 6.09
N LEU A 138 -16.36 3.37 6.16
CA LEU A 138 -17.46 3.37 7.13
C LEU A 138 -16.95 3.28 8.58
N ALA A 139 -15.94 2.45 8.84
CA ALA A 139 -15.31 2.37 10.15
C ALA A 139 -14.68 3.71 10.56
N LYS A 140 -13.94 4.37 9.66
CA LYS A 140 -13.38 5.71 9.92
C LYS A 140 -14.45 6.77 10.16
N GLU A 141 -15.56 6.72 9.42
CA GLU A 141 -16.69 7.64 9.60
C GLU A 141 -17.39 7.41 10.96
N ALA A 142 -17.59 6.15 11.35
CA ALA A 142 -18.12 5.81 12.65
C ALA A 142 -17.20 6.26 13.79
N GLU A 143 -15.89 5.99 13.71
CA GLU A 143 -14.90 6.47 14.69
C GLU A 143 -14.90 8.00 14.81
N LYS A 144 -14.99 8.71 13.68
CA LYS A 144 -15.08 10.17 13.68
C LYS A 144 -16.35 10.65 14.40
N LYS A 145 -17.49 10.01 14.13
CA LYS A 145 -18.77 10.37 14.76
C LYS A 145 -18.74 10.11 16.26
N ASP A 146 -18.24 8.96 16.68
CA ASP A 146 -18.09 8.61 18.10
C ASP A 146 -17.16 9.61 18.82
N TYR A 147 -16.07 10.02 18.16
CA TYR A 147 -15.19 11.07 18.66
C TYR A 147 -15.89 12.44 18.79
N GLU A 148 -16.67 12.84 17.78
CA GLU A 148 -17.41 14.11 17.82
C GLU A 148 -18.47 14.12 18.93
N GLU A 149 -19.16 12.98 19.15
CA GLU A 149 -20.12 12.81 20.23
C GLU A 149 -19.44 12.88 21.61
N MET A 150 -18.31 12.19 21.78
CA MET A 150 -17.53 12.18 23.04
C MET A 150 -16.99 13.57 23.41
N MET A 151 -16.54 14.33 22.41
CA MET A 151 -15.88 15.62 22.64
C MET A 151 -16.87 16.79 22.82
N GLY A 152 -18.16 16.57 22.57
CA GLY A 152 -19.22 17.58 22.73
C GLY A 152 -19.16 18.73 21.71
N PRO A 153 -20.00 19.78 21.89
CA PRO A 153 -20.12 20.87 20.94
C PRO A 153 -18.86 21.76 20.91
N THR A 154 -18.56 22.29 19.72
CA THR A 154 -17.47 23.25 19.49
C THR A 154 -17.84 24.63 20.03
N ARG A 155 -16.82 25.44 20.35
CA ARG A 155 -16.98 26.79 20.91
C ARG A 155 -16.11 27.81 20.17
N ASP A 156 -16.63 29.02 19.97
CA ASP A 156 -15.97 30.15 19.31
C ASP A 156 -15.37 31.17 20.30
N ASP A 157 -15.72 31.05 21.59
CA ASP A 157 -15.31 31.95 22.66
C ASP A 157 -14.02 31.51 23.38
N LEU A 158 -13.36 30.46 22.90
CA LEU A 158 -12.25 29.81 23.62
C LEU A 158 -10.97 30.65 23.71
N HIS A 159 -10.80 31.63 22.81
CA HIS A 159 -9.65 32.54 22.80
C HIS A 159 -9.43 33.25 24.15
N ARG A 160 -10.48 33.44 24.95
CA ARG A 160 -10.38 34.06 26.30
C ARG A 160 -9.63 33.21 27.33
N PHE A 161 -9.47 31.92 27.08
CA PHE A 161 -8.75 30.96 27.92
C PHE A 161 -7.31 30.71 27.45
N VAL A 162 -6.95 31.13 26.23
CA VAL A 162 -5.64 30.87 25.64
C VAL A 162 -4.53 31.63 26.37
N GLY A 163 -3.41 30.95 26.66
CA GLY A 163 -2.25 31.55 27.33
C GLY A 163 -1.42 30.55 28.12
N GLN A 164 -0.44 31.06 28.88
CA GLN A 164 0.37 30.30 29.81
C GLN A 164 -0.07 30.55 31.26
N TYR A 165 -0.10 29.48 32.04
CA TYR A 165 -0.52 29.49 33.43
C TYR A 165 0.56 28.85 34.31
N GLY A 166 0.95 29.55 35.38
CA GLY A 166 2.00 29.12 36.29
C GLY A 166 1.94 29.85 37.63
N ASP A 167 2.86 29.51 38.51
CA ASP A 167 3.14 30.31 39.70
C ASP A 167 3.98 31.55 39.28
N PRO A 168 3.49 32.79 39.50
CA PRO A 168 4.23 33.99 39.13
C PRO A 168 5.54 34.16 39.92
N GLY A 169 5.68 33.52 41.08
CA GLY A 169 6.91 33.49 41.86
C GLY A 169 7.90 32.42 41.42
N ASN A 170 7.54 31.56 40.47
CA ASN A 170 8.39 30.47 40.00
C ASN A 170 9.08 30.84 38.67
N GLU A 171 10.41 30.92 38.71
CA GLU A 171 11.25 31.19 37.55
C GLU A 171 11.34 30.02 36.57
N ASP A 172 11.04 28.78 37.03
CA ASP A 172 11.05 27.59 36.17
C ASP A 172 9.83 27.58 35.23
N THR A 173 10.05 28.02 33.99
CA THR A 173 9.00 28.08 32.96
C THR A 173 8.49 26.72 32.51
N THR A 174 9.19 25.62 32.84
CA THR A 174 8.74 24.26 32.51
C THR A 174 7.59 23.80 33.41
N ARG A 175 7.45 24.41 34.60
CA ARG A 175 6.37 24.14 35.57
C ARG A 175 5.12 24.98 35.28
N ARG A 176 4.73 25.06 34.01
CA ARG A 176 3.58 25.81 33.52
C ARG A 176 2.65 24.91 32.71
N LEU A 177 1.39 25.29 32.65
CA LEU A 177 0.45 24.80 31.65
C LEU A 177 0.36 25.82 30.53
N TRP A 178 0.30 25.33 29.30
CA TRP A 178 -0.15 26.12 28.16
C TRP A 178 -1.57 25.69 27.81
N VAL A 179 -2.39 26.67 27.44
CA VAL A 179 -3.75 26.47 26.97
C VAL A 179 -3.87 27.05 25.57
N SER A 180 -4.36 26.25 24.64
CA SER A 180 -4.66 26.63 23.27
C SER A 180 -6.05 26.14 22.87
N GLN A 181 -6.40 26.38 21.62
CA GLN A 181 -7.62 25.87 20.99
C GLN A 181 -7.27 25.10 19.72
N THR A 182 -8.08 24.12 19.35
CA THR A 182 -8.01 23.49 18.03
C THR A 182 -8.72 24.36 16.99
N CYS A 183 -8.41 24.16 15.72
CA CYS A 183 -9.07 24.92 14.63
C CYS A 183 -10.56 24.58 14.49
N GLU A 184 -10.99 23.45 15.07
CA GLU A 184 -12.38 23.04 15.18
C GLU A 184 -13.08 23.60 16.44
N GLY A 185 -12.42 24.44 17.24
CA GLY A 185 -13.05 25.09 18.40
C GLY A 185 -13.16 24.18 19.64
N ARG A 186 -12.08 23.45 19.95
CA ARG A 186 -11.94 22.65 21.19
C ARG A 186 -10.80 23.17 22.05
N LEU A 187 -10.90 23.06 23.37
CA LEU A 187 -9.85 23.53 24.27
C LEU A 187 -8.78 22.45 24.43
N VAL A 188 -7.52 22.86 24.38
CA VAL A 188 -6.36 21.98 24.54
C VAL A 188 -5.48 22.51 25.65
N VAL A 189 -5.10 21.64 26.58
CA VAL A 189 -4.19 21.97 27.68
C VAL A 189 -2.99 21.05 27.60
N GLY A 190 -1.79 21.58 27.75
CA GLY A 190 -0.59 20.76 27.86
C GLY A 190 0.36 21.29 28.91
N ALA A 191 1.19 20.40 29.44
CA ALA A 191 2.30 20.81 30.29
C ALA A 191 3.43 21.38 29.42
N MET A 192 4.15 22.37 29.95
CA MET A 192 5.38 22.87 29.34
C MET A 192 6.59 21.96 29.65
N MET A 193 6.44 21.01 30.57
CA MET A 193 7.48 20.04 30.91
C MET A 193 7.38 18.77 30.04
N GLY A 194 8.47 18.45 29.35
CA GLY A 194 8.63 17.22 28.58
C GLY A 194 7.79 17.12 27.32
N ASP A 195 7.97 16.02 26.59
CA ASP A 195 7.22 15.71 25.35
C ASP A 195 5.84 15.08 25.66
N ALA A 196 5.17 15.57 26.70
CA ALA A 196 3.86 15.06 27.09
C ALA A 196 2.81 15.43 26.04
N ALA A 197 2.01 14.44 25.61
CA ALA A 197 0.88 14.69 24.74
C ALA A 197 -0.12 15.63 25.44
N PRO A 198 -0.70 16.61 24.72
CA PRO A 198 -1.68 17.51 25.29
C PRO A 198 -3.02 16.80 25.57
N TRP A 199 -3.79 17.35 26.50
CA TRP A 199 -5.16 16.94 26.80
C TRP A 199 -6.15 17.78 26.01
N TYR A 200 -6.96 17.10 25.19
CA TYR A 200 -8.12 17.69 24.52
C TYR A 200 -9.30 17.61 25.46
N LEU A 201 -9.91 18.75 25.78
CA LEU A 201 -10.95 18.83 26.79
C LEU A 201 -12.33 19.03 26.19
N THR A 202 -13.32 18.40 26.81
CA THR A 202 -14.74 18.59 26.57
C THR A 202 -15.28 19.71 27.46
N SER A 203 -16.15 20.57 26.92
CA SER A 203 -16.79 21.64 27.69
C SER A 203 -17.84 21.06 28.65
N ALA A 204 -17.67 21.26 29.96
CA ALA A 204 -18.61 20.85 31.00
C ALA A 204 -19.41 22.03 31.58
N GLY A 205 -19.11 23.26 31.13
CA GLY A 205 -19.77 24.50 31.51
C GLY A 205 -19.06 25.69 30.89
N ASP A 206 -19.46 26.91 31.25
CA ASP A 206 -18.89 28.14 30.68
C ASP A 206 -17.36 28.20 30.82
N SER A 207 -16.87 27.96 32.04
CA SER A 207 -15.44 28.04 32.39
C SER A 207 -14.91 26.72 32.98
N LYS A 208 -15.59 25.60 32.74
CA LYS A 208 -15.21 24.27 33.24
C LYS A 208 -15.07 23.30 32.06
N PHE A 209 -13.96 22.59 32.03
CA PHE A 209 -13.61 21.64 30.99
C PHE A 209 -13.09 20.35 31.61
N THR A 210 -13.35 19.22 30.96
CA THR A 210 -13.00 17.90 31.48
C THR A 210 -12.51 16.98 30.37
N VAL A 211 -11.59 16.09 30.70
CA VAL A 211 -11.43 14.81 30.00
C VAL A 211 -11.58 13.72 31.04
N ASP A 212 -12.44 12.75 30.74
CA ASP A 212 -12.70 11.60 31.60
C ASP A 212 -12.79 10.36 30.70
N ASN A 213 -11.72 9.57 30.71
CA ASN A 213 -11.63 8.30 29.99
C ASN A 213 -10.89 7.27 30.86
N ASP A 214 -10.85 6.02 30.42
CA ASP A 214 -10.29 4.88 31.17
C ASP A 214 -8.85 5.08 31.67
N TRP A 215 -8.10 6.03 31.10
CA TRP A 215 -6.68 6.24 31.37
C TRP A 215 -6.34 7.63 31.90
N GLN A 216 -7.28 8.58 31.81
CA GLN A 216 -7.05 9.99 32.11
C GLN A 216 -8.30 10.63 32.70
N GLN A 217 -8.12 11.26 33.87
CA GLN A 217 -9.13 12.11 34.46
C GLN A 217 -8.52 13.48 34.76
N LEU A 218 -8.98 14.49 34.05
CA LEU A 218 -8.55 15.87 34.24
C LEU A 218 -9.78 16.79 34.24
N THR A 219 -9.93 17.54 35.31
CA THR A 219 -10.85 18.68 35.38
C THR A 219 -10.04 19.96 35.38
N VAL A 220 -10.47 20.92 34.56
CA VAL A 220 -9.93 22.27 34.47
C VAL A 220 -11.06 23.27 34.69
N ARG A 221 -10.84 24.26 35.56
CA ARG A 221 -11.74 25.40 35.76
C ARG A 221 -10.96 26.69 35.63
N PHE A 222 -11.45 27.62 34.82
CA PHE A 222 -10.86 28.94 34.67
C PHE A 222 -11.49 29.94 35.63
N GLU A 223 -10.67 30.85 36.12
CA GLU A 223 -11.10 32.04 36.84
C GLU A 223 -10.99 33.23 35.90
N ASN A 224 -12.09 33.95 35.72
CA ASN A 224 -12.18 35.04 34.76
C ASN A 224 -12.29 36.38 35.45
N ASN A 225 -11.72 37.42 34.84
CA ASN A 225 -11.95 38.79 35.25
C ASN A 225 -13.32 39.32 34.73
N SER A 226 -13.63 40.59 35.01
CA SER A 226 -14.88 41.24 34.58
C SER A 226 -15.06 41.35 33.06
N SER A 227 -13.98 41.25 32.28
CA SER A 227 -14.05 41.20 30.80
C SER A 227 -14.26 39.79 30.24
N GLY A 228 -14.33 38.78 31.12
CA GLY A 228 -14.44 37.38 30.72
C GLY A 228 -13.12 36.73 30.33
N LYS A 229 -11.99 37.46 30.38
CA LYS A 229 -10.66 36.90 30.12
C LYS A 229 -10.19 36.09 31.33
N ALA A 230 -9.64 34.90 31.08
CA ALA A 230 -9.07 34.07 32.12
C ALA A 230 -7.85 34.74 32.76
N ILE A 231 -7.76 34.66 34.07
CA ILE A 231 -6.66 35.16 34.91
C ILE A 231 -6.04 34.05 35.77
N GLY A 232 -6.72 32.91 35.90
CA GLY A 232 -6.25 31.76 36.66
C GLY A 232 -6.86 30.45 36.15
N ILE A 233 -6.26 29.34 36.56
CA ILE A 233 -6.68 27.98 36.25
C ILE A 233 -6.54 27.09 37.48
N ILE A 234 -7.60 26.34 37.76
CA ILE A 234 -7.67 25.34 38.81
C ILE A 234 -7.80 23.98 38.14
N HIS A 235 -6.98 23.02 38.53
CA HIS A 235 -6.92 21.72 37.87
C HIS A 235 -6.77 20.54 38.83
N SER A 236 -7.05 19.33 38.35
CA SER A 236 -6.89 18.09 39.12
C SER A 236 -5.56 17.34 38.89
N LEU A 237 -4.60 17.91 38.13
CA LEU A 237 -3.28 17.30 37.97
C LEU A 237 -2.55 17.23 39.32
N ASN A 238 -1.99 16.07 39.64
CA ASN A 238 -1.33 15.81 40.92
C ASN A 238 0.17 16.17 40.94
N PHE A 239 0.79 16.37 39.76
CA PHE A 239 2.22 16.65 39.63
C PHE A 239 2.56 18.15 39.57
N LEU A 240 1.54 19.01 39.56
CA LEU A 240 1.65 20.46 39.47
C LEU A 240 0.77 21.10 40.56
N PRO A 241 1.21 22.19 41.23
CA PRO A 241 0.34 22.88 42.17
C PRO A 241 -0.88 23.45 41.44
N SER A 242 -2.00 23.50 42.15
CA SER A 242 -3.21 24.22 41.76
C SER A 242 -3.59 25.12 42.93
N GLU A 243 -4.02 26.37 42.75
CA GLU A 243 -4.28 27.14 41.51
C GLU A 243 -3.02 27.71 40.82
N LEU A 244 -3.11 27.98 39.52
CA LEU A 244 -2.08 28.69 38.74
C LEU A 244 -2.62 30.00 38.17
N GLN A 245 -1.79 31.04 38.08
CA GLN A 245 -2.15 32.34 37.51
C GLN A 245 -1.76 32.43 36.04
N ARG A 246 -2.47 33.23 35.25
CA ARG A 246 -2.06 33.56 33.88
C ARG A 246 -0.81 34.43 33.92
N VAL A 247 0.30 33.91 33.42
CA VAL A 247 1.62 34.57 33.49
C VAL A 247 2.07 35.15 32.15
N ASP A 248 1.58 34.61 31.04
CA ASP A 248 2.01 35.04 29.70
C ASP A 248 0.97 34.65 28.62
N ASP A 249 1.15 35.17 27.42
CA ASP A 249 0.49 34.65 26.21
C ASP A 249 1.22 33.39 25.70
N LEU A 250 0.71 32.76 24.64
CA LEU A 250 1.39 31.60 24.06
C LEU A 250 2.76 32.00 23.48
N PRO A 251 3.79 31.11 23.54
CA PRO A 251 5.09 31.40 22.95
C PRO A 251 4.99 31.72 21.45
N PRO A 252 5.82 32.64 20.93
CA PRO A 252 5.85 32.96 19.51
C PRO A 252 6.18 31.72 18.67
N GLY A 253 5.51 31.58 17.53
CA GLY A 253 5.67 30.44 16.61
C GLY A 253 4.67 29.29 16.80
N ARG A 254 3.80 29.35 17.82
CA ARG A 254 2.60 28.52 17.84
C ARG A 254 1.48 29.16 17.02
N SER A 255 0.80 28.36 16.20
CA SER A 255 -0.39 28.79 15.46
C SER A 255 -1.52 29.17 16.42
N ASP A 256 -2.37 30.12 15.99
CA ASP A 256 -3.53 30.60 16.75
C ASP A 256 -4.56 29.49 17.06
N CYS A 257 -4.53 28.42 16.26
CA CYS A 257 -5.25 27.18 16.52
C CYS A 257 -4.39 25.97 16.15
N MET A 258 -4.58 24.86 16.86
CA MET A 258 -3.91 23.59 16.59
C MET A 258 -4.71 22.76 15.59
N GLU A 259 -4.05 22.26 14.54
CA GLU A 259 -4.63 21.23 13.68
C GLU A 259 -4.68 19.91 14.46
N THR A 260 -5.84 19.26 14.47
CA THR A 260 -5.91 17.88 14.95
C THR A 260 -5.37 16.98 13.83
N GLY A 261 -4.12 16.51 14.00
CA GLY A 261 -3.49 15.61 13.04
C GLY A 261 -4.38 14.39 12.81
N ARG A 262 -4.89 14.26 11.58
CA ARG A 262 -5.63 13.11 11.08
C ARG A 262 -4.80 12.41 10.02
#